data_AF-A0A5E4YF94-F1
#
_entry.id   AF-A0A5E4YF94-F1
#
_cell.length_a   1.000
_cell.length_b   1.000
_cell.length_c   1.000
_cell.angle_alpha   90.00
_cell.angle_beta   90.00
_cell.angle_gamma   90.00
#
_symmetry.space_group_name_H-M   'P 1'
#
loop_
_entity.id
_entity.type
_entity.pdbx_description
1 polymer ?
#
loop_
_entity_poly.entity_id
_entity_poly.type
_entity_poly.pdbx_seq_one_letter_code
_entity_poly.pdbx_strand_id
1 'polypeptide(L)' 'MQLKVNGDRPWERLMRLGDIGETEKGGSRRLALSDVLRNALVTATGGAA' A
#
# COMPACT_ATOMS: atom_id res chain seq x y z
N MET A 1 5.12 -11.40 -30.08
CA MET A 1 5.32 -10.23 -29.21
C MET A 1 4.82 -10.58 -27.82
N GLN A 2 5.69 -10.62 -26.81
CA GLN A 2 5.30 -11.01 -25.44
C GLN A 2 5.07 -9.76 -24.60
N LEU A 3 3.87 -9.62 -24.05
CA LEU A 3 3.58 -8.62 -23.03
C LEU A 3 4.35 -8.96 -21.75
N LYS A 4 5.01 -7.99 -21.14
CA LYS A 4 5.73 -8.16 -19.86
C LYS A 4 5.20 -7.18 -18.83
N VAL A 5 5.24 -7.60 -17.56
CA VAL A 5 4.96 -6.72 -16.43
C VAL A 5 6.13 -5.74 -16.28
N ASN A 6 5.83 -4.44 -16.17
CA ASN A 6 6.79 -3.47 -15.64
C ASN A 6 6.92 -3.75 -14.14
N GLY A 7 8.08 -4.23 -13.70
CA GLY A 7 8.34 -4.62 -12.30
C GLY A 7 8.49 -3.44 -11.34
N ASP A 8 8.90 -2.27 -11.83
CA ASP A 8 9.11 -1.08 -11.00
C ASP A 8 7.77 -0.53 -10.51
N ARG A 9 6.78 -0.47 -11.40
CA ARG A 9 5.43 0.04 -11.08
C ARG A 9 4.75 -0.67 -9.89
N PRO A 10 4.64 -2.00 -9.82
CA PRO A 10 4.07 -2.68 -8.65
C PRO A 10 4.98 -2.54 -7.43
N TRP A 11 6.31 -2.53 -7.61
CA TRP A 11 7.24 -2.35 -6.50
C TRP A 11 7.04 -1.00 -5.79
N GLU A 12 7.02 0.11 -6.54
CA GLU A 12 6.77 1.45 -6.00
C GLU A 12 5.43 1.53 -5.25
N ARG A 13 4.39 0.90 -5.79
CA ARG A 13 3.07 0.85 -5.16
C ARG A 13 3.07 0.03 -3.87
N LEU A 14 3.81 -1.07 -3.83
CA LEU A 14 3.96 -1.91 -2.64
C LEU A 14 4.74 -1.18 -1.55
N MET A 15 5.82 -0.48 -1.90
CA MET A 15 6.59 0.33 -0.94
C MET A 15 5.72 1.43 -0.33
N ARG A 16 4.99 2.20 -1.16
CA ARG A 16 4.07 3.23 -0.67
C ARG A 16 2.95 2.67 0.23
N LEU A 17 2.53 1.42 0.01
CA LEU A 17 1.59 0.73 0.89
C LEU A 17 2.24 0.23 2.18
N GLY A 18 3.55 -0.06 2.15
CA GLY A 18 4.36 -0.48 3.30
C GLY A 18 4.48 0.61 4.37
N ASP A 19 4.60 1.87 3.93
CA ASP A 19 4.63 3.05 4.82
C ASP A 19 3.37 3.15 5.70
N ILE A 20 2.23 2.62 5.22
CA ILE A 20 0.95 2.70 5.94
C ILE A 20 0.84 1.57 6.96
N GLY A 21 1.13 1.90 8.22
CA GLY A 21 1.17 0.93 9.31
C GLY A 21 2.54 0.30 9.49
N GLU A 22 3.60 0.98 9.04
CA GLU A 22 4.98 0.58 9.29
C GLU A 22 5.24 0.41 10.81
N THR A 23 6.13 -0.52 11.12
CA THR A 23 6.63 -0.77 12.48
C THR A 23 8.13 -0.50 12.52
N GLU A 24 8.66 -0.21 13.70
CA GLU A 24 10.10 0.05 13.91
C GLU A 24 11.03 -1.06 13.37
N LYS A 25 10.51 -2.29 13.20
CA LYS A 25 11.24 -3.44 12.65
C LYS A 25 11.07 -3.63 11.13
N GLY A 26 10.46 -2.68 10.43
CA GLY A 26 10.17 -2.77 8.99
C GLY A 26 9.02 -3.71 8.61
N GLY A 27 8.22 -4.16 9.59
CA GLY A 27 6.98 -4.91 9.36
C GLY A 27 5.77 -4.00 9.21
N SER A 28 4.58 -4.59 9.00
CA SER A 28 3.31 -3.85 8.95
C SER A 28 2.37 -4.29 10.06
N ARG A 29 1.78 -3.33 10.80
CA ARG A 29 0.67 -3.54 11.74
C ARG A 29 -0.55 -2.78 11.24
N ARG A 30 -1.24 -3.35 10.26
CA ARG A 30 -2.47 -2.81 9.69
C ARG A 30 -3.63 -3.79 9.92
N LEU A 31 -4.29 -3.65 11.07
CA LEU A 31 -5.39 -4.52 11.48
C LEU A 31 -6.66 -4.24 10.65
N ALA A 32 -7.46 -5.28 10.42
CA ALA A 32 -8.76 -5.17 9.77
C ALA A 32 -9.67 -4.17 10.50
N LEU A 33 -10.37 -3.34 9.72
CA LEU A 33 -11.30 -2.29 10.18
C LEU A 33 -10.71 -1.21 11.11
N SER A 34 -9.40 -1.22 11.34
CA SER A 34 -8.73 -0.13 12.06
C SER A 34 -8.69 1.15 11.22
N ASP A 35 -8.54 2.30 11.89
CA ASP A 35 -8.40 3.58 11.20
C ASP A 35 -7.18 3.61 10.28
N VAL A 36 -6.10 2.91 10.66
CA VAL A 36 -4.92 2.72 9.81
C VAL A 36 -5.27 2.04 8.49
N LEU A 37 -6.11 0.99 8.52
CA LEU A 37 -6.58 0.34 7.31
C LEU A 37 -7.54 1.22 6.52
N ARG A 38 -8.45 1.93 7.18
CA ARG A 38 -9.41 2.85 6.53
C ARG A 38 -8.68 3.94 5.73
N ASN A 39 -7.66 4.55 6.33
CA ASN A 39 -6.84 5.57 5.68
C ASN A 39 -6.03 4.98 4.51
N ALA A 40 -5.55 3.74 4.63
CA ALA A 40 -4.89 3.03 3.53
C ALA A 40 -5.81 2.81 2.33
N LEU A 41 -7.07 2.43 2.58
CA LEU A 41 -8.05 2.15 1.53
C LEU A 41 -8.40 3.42 0.76
N VAL A 42 -8.68 4.53 1.45
CA VAL A 42 -8.97 5.83 0.82
C VAL A 42 -7.81 6.28 -0.09
N THR A 43 -6.58 6.12 0.40
CA THR A 43 -5.37 6.47 -0.37
C THR A 43 -5.16 5.56 -1.58
N ALA A 44 -5.54 4.28 -1.49
CA ALA A 44 -5.37 3.30 -2.57
C ALA A 44 -6.46 3.39 -3.66
N THR A 45 -7.67 3.83 -3.30
CA THR A 45 -8.79 3.95 -4.26
C THR A 45 -8.88 5.31 -4.94
N GLY A 46 -8.00 6.26 -4.62
CA GLY A 46 -8.04 7.62 -5.19
C GLY A 46 -9.30 8.39 -4.78
N GLY A 47 -9.95 7.98 -3.69
CA GLY A 47 -11.15 8.63 -3.16
C GLY A 47 -10.78 9.94 -2.49
N ALA A 48 -11.26 11.05 -3.05
CA ALA A 48 -11.28 12.34 -2.37
C ALA A 48 -12.20 12.27 -1.14
N ALA A 49 -11.70 12.80 -0.02
CA ALA A 49 -12.38 13.22 1.22
C ALA A 49 -13.46 12.28 1.79
#